data_AF-B0T027-F1
#
_entry.id   AF-B0T027-F1
#
_cell.length_a   1.000
_cell.length_b   1.000
_cell.length_c   1.000
_cell.angle_alpha   90.00
_cell.angle_beta   90.00
_cell.angle_gamma   90.00
#
_symmetry.space_group_name_H-M   'P 1'
#
loop_
_entity.id
_entity.type
_entity.pdbx_description
1 polymer ?
#
loop_
_entity_poly.entity_id
_entity_poly.type
_entity_poly.pdbx_seq_one_letter_code
_entity_poly.pdbx_strand_id
1 'polypeptide(L)' 'MMTAKQYRARADLMDKATEDSSNEAVVVECQRMAKEWRRLAALADWQDSMLEDGHPAY' A
#
# COMPACT_ATOMS: atom_id res chain seq x y z
N MET A 1 10.26 0.76 8.94
CA MET A 1 8.98 0.86 8.22
C MET A 1 9.19 0.30 6.82
N MET A 2 8.18 -0.30 6.17
CA MET A 2 8.33 -0.73 4.76
C MET A 2 8.33 0.50 3.85
N THR A 3 8.93 0.38 2.67
CA THR A 3 8.88 1.43 1.63
C THR A 3 7.49 1.49 0.98
N ALA A 4 7.14 2.61 0.37
CA ALA A 4 5.89 2.75 -0.38
C ALA A 4 5.74 1.67 -1.47
N LYS A 5 6.83 1.33 -2.17
CA LYS A 5 6.85 0.26 -3.18
C LYS A 5 6.48 -1.10 -2.59
N GLN A 6 6.99 -1.41 -1.40
CA GLN A 6 6.68 -2.68 -0.73
C GLN A 6 5.23 -2.73 -0.24
N TYR A 7 4.67 -1.61 0.22
CA TYR A 7 3.25 -1.53 0.56
C TYR A 7 2.35 -1.68 -0.68
N ARG A 8 2.68 -1.06 -1.81
CA ARG A 8 1.94 -1.25 -3.08
C ARG A 8 1.96 -2.71 -3.53
N ALA A 9 3.12 -3.35 -3.49
CA ALA A 9 3.23 -4.77 -3.84
C ALA A 9 2.36 -5.68 -2.94
N ARG A 10 2.15 -5.31 -1.66
CA ARG A 10 1.21 -6.01 -0.78
C ARG A 10 -0.25 -5.78 -1.19
N ALA A 11 -0.61 -4.57 -1.59
CA ALA A 11 -1.95 -4.28 -2.11
C ALA A 11 -2.23 -5.11 -3.37
N ASP A 12 -1.29 -5.17 -4.31
CA ASP A 12 -1.43 -5.92 -5.57
C ASP A 12 -1.63 -7.43 -5.32
N LEU A 13 -0.97 -7.99 -4.30
CA LEU A 13 -1.19 -9.38 -3.90
C LEU A 13 -2.61 -9.62 -3.38
N MET A 14 -3.20 -8.65 -2.67
CA MET A 14 -4.59 -8.75 -2.20
C MET A 14 -5.59 -8.59 -3.34
N ASP A 15 -5.31 -7.69 -4.30
CA ASP A 15 -6.14 -7.55 -5.50
C ASP A 15 -6.14 -8.85 -6.30
N LYS A 16 -4.97 -9.46 -6.52
CA LYS A 16 -4.88 -10.75 -7.20
C LYS A 16 -5.64 -11.86 -6.45
N ALA A 17 -5.52 -11.91 -5.12
CA ALA A 17 -6.28 -12.87 -4.32
C ALA A 17 -7.81 -12.64 -4.40
N THR A 18 -8.23 -11.39 -4.65
CA THR A 18 -9.64 -11.04 -4.88
C THR A 18 -10.11 -11.56 -6.24
N GLU A 19 -9.29 -11.40 -7.29
CA GLU A 19 -9.59 -11.92 -8.64
C GLU A 19 -9.63 -13.45 -8.70
N ASP A 20 -8.73 -14.11 -7.96
CA ASP A 20 -8.62 -15.58 -7.94
C ASP A 20 -9.69 -16.25 -7.04
N SER A 21 -10.41 -15.50 -6.19
CA SER A 21 -11.34 -16.04 -5.19
C SER A 21 -12.79 -15.94 -5.63
N SER A 22 -13.53 -17.05 -5.52
CA SER A 22 -15.00 -17.08 -5.64
C SER A 22 -15.73 -16.92 -4.30
N ASN A 23 -14.99 -16.83 -3.18
CA ASN A 23 -15.56 -16.66 -1.85
C ASN A 23 -15.72 -15.16 -1.52
N GLU A 24 -16.96 -14.71 -1.39
CA GLU A 24 -17.31 -13.30 -1.14
C GLU A 24 -16.70 -12.75 0.16
N ALA A 25 -16.63 -13.54 1.23
CA ALA A 25 -16.02 -13.10 2.48
C ALA A 25 -14.51 -12.85 2.31
N VAL A 26 -13.84 -13.68 1.51
CA VAL A 26 -12.41 -13.51 1.18
C VAL A 26 -12.22 -12.28 0.29
N VAL A 27 -13.09 -12.09 -0.71
CA VAL A 27 -13.07 -10.92 -1.61
C VAL A 27 -13.19 -9.62 -0.80
N VAL A 28 -14.16 -9.52 0.10
CA VAL A 28 -14.38 -8.31 0.92
C VAL A 28 -13.17 -8.03 1.82
N GLU A 29 -12.62 -9.06 2.45
CA GLU A 29 -11.46 -8.89 3.34
C GLU A 29 -10.19 -8.52 2.57
N CYS A 30 -9.93 -9.16 1.43
CA CYS A 30 -8.80 -8.81 0.56
C CYS A 30 -8.91 -7.37 0.05
N GLN A 31 -10.09 -6.92 -0.38
CA GLN A 31 -10.32 -5.53 -0.78
C GLN A 31 -10.06 -4.53 0.37
N ARG A 32 -10.52 -4.87 1.59
CA ARG A 32 -10.26 -4.06 2.80
C ARG A 32 -8.76 -3.95 3.07
N MET A 33 -8.04 -5.06 3.01
CA MET A 33 -6.59 -5.09 3.20
C MET A 33 -5.85 -4.32 2.11
N ALA A 34 -6.23 -4.49 0.84
CA ALA A 34 -5.65 -3.75 -0.29
C ALA A 34 -5.75 -2.24 -0.09
N LYS A 35 -6.92 -1.76 0.38
CA LYS A 35 -7.13 -0.33 0.70
C LYS A 35 -6.20 0.16 1.81
N GLU A 36 -6.00 -0.62 2.87
CA GLU A 36 -5.11 -0.24 3.97
C GLU A 36 -3.65 -0.21 3.53
N TRP A 37 -3.21 -1.19 2.73
CA TRP A 37 -1.86 -1.19 2.17
C TRP A 37 -1.60 0.01 1.25
N ARG A 38 -2.58 0.42 0.43
CA ARG A 38 -2.46 1.64 -0.40
C ARG A 38 -2.38 2.91 0.46
N ARG A 39 -3.12 2.97 1.58
CA ARG A 39 -3.04 4.09 2.52
C ARG A 39 -1.65 4.18 3.16
N LEU A 40 -1.08 3.06 3.57
CA LEU A 40 0.28 2.99 4.12
C LEU A 40 1.34 3.33 3.07
N ALA A 41 1.14 2.95 1.81
CA ALA A 41 2.01 3.37 0.72
C ALA A 41 2.01 4.89 0.55
N ALA A 42 0.84 5.52 0.51
CA ALA A 42 0.72 6.98 0.41
C ALA A 42 1.35 7.71 1.60
N LEU A 43 1.24 7.14 2.82
CA LEU A 43 1.90 7.69 3.99
C LEU A 43 3.43 7.59 3.88
N ALA A 44 3.94 6.45 3.40
CA ALA A 44 5.38 6.27 3.18
C ALA A 44 5.90 7.22 2.09
N ASP A 45 5.18 7.40 0.97
CA ASP A 45 5.55 8.38 -0.07
C ASP A 45 5.61 9.80 0.50
N TRP A 46 4.63 10.17 1.32
CA TRP A 46 4.60 11.49 1.96
C TRP A 46 5.75 11.67 2.96
N GLN A 47 6.11 10.63 3.71
CA GLN A 47 7.28 10.68 4.59
C GLN A 47 8.57 10.83 3.79
N ASP A 48 8.72 10.10 2.69
CA ASP A 48 9.88 10.19 1.81
C ASP A 48 9.97 11.60 1.19
N SER A 49 8.85 12.17 0.71
CA SER A 49 8.84 13.54 0.14
C SER A 49 9.19 14.61 1.18
N MET A 50 8.76 14.44 2.43
CA MET A 50 9.11 15.36 3.52
C MET A 50 10.60 15.33 3.88
N LEU A 51 11.29 14.21 3.68
CA LEU A 51 12.74 14.11 3.88
C LEU A 51 13.51 14.75 2.71
N GLU A 52 13.00 14.64 1.48
CA GLU A 52 13.58 15.27 0.29
C GLU A 52 13.40 16.79 0.31
N ASP A 53 12.21 17.28 0.67
CA ASP A 53 11.90 18.71 0.79
C ASP A 53 12.48 19.35 2.07
N GLY A 54 12.76 18.52 3.08
CA GLY A 54 13.28 18.93 4.40
C GLY A 54 14.79 19.10 4.48
N HIS A 55 15.54 18.77 3.41
CA HIS A 55 16.96 19.09 3.29
C HIS A 55 17.12 20.41 2.52
N PRO A 56 17.40 21.54 3.19
CA PRO A 56 18.00 22.63 2.46
C PRO A 56 19.39 22.14 2.06
N ALA A 57 19.67 22.14 0.76
CA ALA A 57 21.00 21.86 0.26
C ALA A 57 21.98 22.91 0.81
N TYR A 58 22.65 22.59 1.91
CA TYR A 58 23.84 23.29 2.40
C TYR A 58 24.85 22.27 2.94
#